data_AF-E4YYX8-F1
#
_entry.id   AF-E4YYX8-F1
#
_cell.length_a   1.000
_cell.length_b   1.000
_cell.length_c   1.000
_cell.angle_alpha   90.00
_cell.angle_beta   90.00
_cell.angle_gamma   90.00
#
_symmetry.space_group_name_H-M   'P 1'
#
loop_
_entity.id
_entity.type
_entity.pdbx_description
1 polymer ?
#
loop_
_entity_poly.entity_id
_entity_poly.type
_entity_poly.pdbx_seq_one_letter_code
_entity_poly.pdbx_strand_id
1 'polypeptide(L)'
;MRKKDIELILRKYLKKTGRQRTLDTLNKDDCKIPTKKDIEKKSAPKLSFTIQKAPERKIDIEVVPKRKKKRKSETEENIMKIPDTFKNLATTIGLPEAHLDFFYKHRDRFHWEVKKDRKIYCTGKKRNV
;
A
#
# COMPACT_ATOMS: atom_id res chain seq x y z
N MET A 1 29.08 -9.68 7.30
CA MET A 1 29.35 -9.62 5.85
C MET A 1 29.82 -8.24 5.47
N ARG A 2 30.82 -8.12 4.59
CA ARG A 2 31.29 -6.81 4.11
C ARG A 2 30.27 -6.27 3.10
N LYS A 3 30.16 -4.94 2.97
CA LYS A 3 29.22 -4.30 2.01
C LYS A 3 29.39 -4.82 0.58
N LYS A 4 30.63 -5.11 0.17
CA LYS A 4 30.97 -5.69 -1.14
C LYS A 4 30.37 -7.09 -1.36
N ASP A 5 30.30 -7.90 -0.31
CA ASP A 5 29.77 -9.27 -0.39
C ASP A 5 28.24 -9.24 -0.63
N ILE A 6 27.55 -8.29 0.01
CA ILE A 6 26.10 -8.08 -0.14
C ILE A 6 25.76 -7.60 -1.55
N GLU A 7 26.57 -6.68 -2.09
CA GLU A 7 26.37 -6.16 -3.44
C GLU A 7 26.53 -7.26 -4.51
N LEU A 8 27.48 -8.17 -4.32
CA LEU A 8 27.70 -9.30 -5.23
C LEU A 8 26.52 -10.28 -5.23
N ILE A 9 25.96 -10.57 -4.05
CA ILE A 9 24.75 -11.38 -3.89
C ILE A 9 23.55 -10.69 -4.57
N LEU A 10 23.40 -9.38 -4.37
CA LEU A 10 22.33 -8.58 -4.95
C LEU A 10 22.39 -8.57 -6.48
N ARG A 11 23.57 -8.33 -7.06
CA ARG A 11 23.78 -8.39 -8.53
C ARG A 11 23.45 -9.76 -9.09
N LYS A 12 23.85 -10.85 -8.41
CA LYS A 12 23.55 -12.24 -8.82
C LYS A 12 22.04 -12.51 -8.80
N TYR A 13 21.34 -12.04 -7.77
CA TYR A 13 19.89 -12.15 -7.65
C TYR A 13 19.14 -11.35 -8.74
N LEU A 14 19.55 -10.11 -9.00
CA LEU A 14 18.92 -9.26 -10.02
C LEU A 14 19.09 -9.84 -11.43
N LYS A 15 20.26 -10.41 -11.74
CA LYS A 15 20.48 -11.18 -12.99
C LYS A 15 19.58 -12.41 -13.06
N LYS A 16 19.54 -13.23 -12.00
CA LYS A 16 18.72 -14.46 -11.94
C LYS A 16 17.22 -14.18 -12.13
N THR A 17 16.74 -13.03 -11.66
CA THR A 17 15.31 -12.66 -11.70
C THR A 17 14.90 -11.81 -12.89
N GLY A 18 15.82 -11.53 -13.84
CA GLY A 18 15.52 -10.75 -15.05
C GLY A 18 15.25 -9.26 -14.80
N ARG A 19 15.64 -8.72 -13.64
CA ARG A 19 15.40 -7.31 -13.27
C ARG A 19 16.48 -6.38 -13.85
N GLN A 20 16.60 -6.38 -15.17
CA GLN A 20 17.64 -5.64 -15.92
C GLN A 20 17.62 -4.15 -15.60
N ARG A 21 16.45 -3.49 -15.57
CA ARG A 21 16.35 -2.05 -15.25
C ARG A 21 16.91 -1.70 -13.87
N THR A 22 16.63 -2.53 -12.86
CA THR A 22 17.13 -2.31 -11.50
C THR A 22 18.63 -2.56 -11.43
N LEU A 23 19.12 -3.55 -12.17
CA LEU A 23 20.55 -3.81 -12.30
C LEU A 23 21.28 -2.63 -12.98
N ASP A 24 20.69 -2.06 -14.04
CA ASP A 24 21.23 -0.90 -14.73
C ASP A 24 21.31 0.32 -13.80
N THR A 25 20.26 0.57 -13.00
CA THR A 25 20.28 1.65 -12.00
C THR A 25 21.29 1.40 -10.88
N LEU A 26 21.46 0.14 -10.44
CA LEU A 26 22.45 -0.23 -9.43
C LEU A 26 23.89 -0.04 -9.94
N ASN A 27 24.12 -0.27 -11.24
CA ASN A 27 25.42 -0.08 -11.88
C ASN A 27 25.73 1.40 -12.18
N LYS A 28 24.74 2.29 -12.12
CA LYS A 28 24.98 3.73 -12.24
C LYS A 28 25.53 4.22 -10.91
N ASP A 29 26.77 4.70 -10.94
CA ASP A 29 27.44 5.35 -9.80
C ASP A 29 26.77 6.66 -9.36
N ASP A 30 25.68 7.05 -10.04
CA ASP A 30 24.91 8.27 -9.82
C ASP A 30 23.90 8.19 -8.67
N CYS A 31 23.86 7.09 -7.90
CA CYS A 31 23.10 7.03 -6.65
C CYS A 31 23.76 7.88 -5.55
N LYS A 32 24.09 9.14 -5.85
CA LYS A 32 24.33 10.16 -4.82
C LYS A 32 22.97 10.48 -4.21
N ILE A 33 22.76 10.03 -2.98
CA ILE A 33 21.68 10.57 -2.13
C ILE A 33 21.91 12.09 -2.13
N PRO A 34 20.95 12.91 -2.60
CA PRO A 34 21.12 14.35 -2.60
C PRO A 34 21.50 14.79 -1.19
N THR A 35 22.66 15.41 -1.04
CA THR A 35 23.03 15.94 0.27
C THR A 35 22.19 17.20 0.53
N LYS A 36 21.97 17.57 1.80
CA LYS A 36 21.19 18.78 2.15
C LYS A 36 21.67 20.03 1.37
N LYS A 37 22.98 20.10 1.08
CA LYS A 37 23.62 21.16 0.30
C LYS A 37 23.16 21.23 -1.18
N ASP A 38 22.74 20.11 -1.76
CA ASP A 38 22.24 20.05 -3.14
C ASP A 38 20.77 20.48 -3.25
N ILE A 39 20.02 20.38 -2.14
CA ILE A 39 18.62 20.79 -2.04
C ILE A 39 18.52 22.31 -1.85
N GLU A 40 19.41 22.90 -1.03
CA GLU A 40 19.45 24.35 -0.77
C GLU A 40 19.81 25.18 -2.01
N LYS A 41 20.61 24.63 -2.94
CA LYS A 41 21.01 25.32 -4.19
C LYS A 41 19.92 25.38 -5.24
N LYS A 42 18.88 24.54 -5.12
CA LYS A 42 17.71 24.63 -6.00
C LYS A 42 16.78 25.66 -5.39
N SER A 43 16.83 26.88 -5.92
CA SER A 43 15.85 27.91 -5.60
C SER A 43 14.44 27.30 -5.69
N ALA A 44 13.62 27.58 -4.68
CA ALA A 44 12.27 27.05 -4.61
C ALA A 44 11.57 27.27 -5.96
N PRO A 45 10.95 26.24 -6.56
CA PRO A 45 10.31 26.40 -7.86
C PRO A 45 9.26 27.51 -7.74
N LYS A 46 9.49 28.63 -8.45
CA LYS A 46 8.50 29.70 -8.57
C LYS A 46 7.29 29.11 -9.28
N LEU A 47 6.19 28.94 -8.54
CA LEU A 47 4.93 28.51 -9.13
C LEU A 47 4.46 29.59 -10.12
N SER A 48 3.92 29.17 -11.27
CA SER A 48 3.32 30.08 -12.25
C SER A 48 1.98 30.66 -11.80
N PHE A 49 1.53 30.32 -10.59
CA PHE A 49 0.28 30.76 -10.00
C PHE A 49 0.44 31.02 -8.51
N THR A 50 -0.38 31.93 -7.99
CA THR A 50 -0.47 32.24 -6.57
C THR A 50 -1.48 31.30 -5.91
N ILE A 51 -1.07 30.56 -4.90
CA ILE A 51 -1.99 29.77 -4.07
C ILE A 51 -2.72 30.74 -3.14
N GLN A 52 -3.99 31.04 -3.43
CA GLN A 52 -4.82 31.85 -2.55
C GLN A 52 -5.29 31.01 -1.35
N LYS A 53 -5.24 31.61 -0.15
CA LYS A 53 -5.80 31.01 1.06
C LYS A 53 -7.32 30.86 0.87
N ALA A 54 -7.87 29.70 1.22
CA ALA A 54 -9.32 29.50 1.16
C ALA A 54 -10.04 30.53 2.06
N PRO A 55 -11.19 31.07 1.64
CA PRO A 55 -11.97 31.98 2.46
C PRO A 55 -12.44 31.30 3.75
N GLU A 56 -12.46 32.06 4.84
CA GLU A 56 -12.89 31.57 6.15
C GLU A 56 -14.37 31.24 6.12
N ARG A 57 -14.70 29.96 6.31
CA ARG A 57 -16.08 29.51 6.45
C ARG A 57 -16.51 29.79 7.90
N LYS A 58 -17.52 30.64 8.09
CA LYS A 58 -18.27 30.68 9.35
C LYS A 58 -19.03 29.37 9.46
N ILE A 59 -18.55 28.47 10.32
CA ILE A 59 -19.27 27.23 10.61
C ILE A 59 -20.09 27.49 11.87
N ASP A 60 -21.33 27.94 11.70
CA ASP A 60 -22.32 27.87 12.78
C ASP A 60 -22.77 26.41 12.87
N ILE A 61 -21.93 25.59 13.50
CA ILE A 61 -22.28 24.22 13.83
C ILE A 61 -23.17 24.31 15.06
N GLU A 62 -24.49 24.36 14.86
CA GLU A 62 -25.39 23.84 15.88
C GLU A 62 -25.03 22.37 16.06
N VAL A 63 -24.27 22.08 17.12
CA VAL A 63 -23.96 20.72 17.53
C VAL A 63 -25.28 20.13 18.01
N VAL A 64 -26.08 19.61 17.08
CA VAL A 64 -27.22 18.77 17.43
C VAL A 64 -26.63 17.62 18.23
N PRO A 65 -26.98 17.46 19.52
CA PRO A 65 -26.44 16.39 20.33
C PRO A 65 -26.79 15.10 19.62
N LYS A 66 -25.77 14.34 19.22
CA LYS A 66 -25.92 13.03 18.58
C LYS A 66 -26.87 12.22 19.44
N ARG A 67 -28.13 12.07 19.00
CA ARG A 67 -29.02 11.06 19.54
C ARG A 67 -28.22 9.76 19.45
N LYS A 68 -27.94 9.14 20.60
CA LYS A 68 -27.34 7.81 20.66
C LYS A 68 -28.26 6.94 19.81
N LYS A 69 -27.85 6.63 18.57
CA LYS A 69 -28.50 5.57 17.81
C LYS A 69 -28.43 4.37 18.75
N LYS A 70 -29.59 3.90 19.23
CA LYS A 70 -29.66 2.55 19.81
C LYS A 70 -28.96 1.68 18.77
N ARG A 71 -27.80 1.15 19.12
CA ARG A 71 -27.24 0.02 18.39
C ARG A 71 -28.41 -0.95 18.36
N LYS A 72 -28.94 -1.25 17.19
CA LYS A 72 -29.63 -2.53 17.03
C LYS A 72 -28.61 -3.50 17.58
N SER A 73 -28.92 -4.12 18.72
CA SER A 73 -28.21 -5.32 19.12
C SER A 73 -28.26 -6.17 17.86
N GLU A 74 -27.11 -6.29 17.20
CA GLU A 74 -26.90 -7.41 16.30
C GLU A 74 -27.23 -8.58 17.20
N THR A 75 -28.39 -9.12 16.89
CA THR A 75 -28.97 -10.29 17.50
C THR A 75 -27.85 -11.30 17.57
N GLU A 76 -27.78 -12.07 18.64
CA GLU A 76 -26.85 -13.18 18.82
C GLU A 76 -26.88 -14.07 17.57
N GLU A 77 -26.10 -13.69 16.56
CA GLU A 77 -25.99 -14.40 15.32
C GLU A 77 -25.11 -15.56 15.68
N ASN A 78 -25.77 -16.70 15.93
CA ASN A 78 -25.19 -18.02 16.12
C ASN A 78 -23.70 -18.01 15.78
N ILE A 79 -22.85 -18.08 16.81
CA ILE A 79 -21.41 -18.28 16.65
C ILE A 79 -21.26 -19.62 15.94
N MET A 80 -21.37 -19.61 14.62
CA MET A 80 -21.17 -20.76 13.79
C MET A 80 -19.72 -21.12 14.02
N LYS A 81 -19.47 -22.28 14.64
CA LYS A 81 -18.12 -22.76 14.87
C LYS A 81 -17.41 -22.80 13.53
N ILE A 82 -16.47 -21.88 13.34
CA ILE A 82 -15.66 -21.78 12.13
C ILE A 82 -14.88 -23.10 12.03
N PRO A 83 -15.02 -23.87 10.94
CA PRO A 83 -14.28 -25.11 10.76
C PRO A 83 -12.78 -24.88 10.84
N ASP A 84 -12.03 -25.80 11.44
CA ASP A 84 -10.58 -25.67 11.57
C ASP A 84 -9.88 -25.71 10.20
N THR A 85 -10.50 -26.35 9.20
CA THR A 85 -10.06 -26.30 7.81
C THR A 85 -10.05 -24.88 7.25
N PHE A 86 -11.06 -24.06 7.58
CA PHE A 86 -11.13 -22.67 7.16
C PHE A 86 -10.09 -21.80 7.89
N LYS A 87 -9.89 -22.03 9.20
CA LYS A 87 -8.86 -21.31 9.97
C LYS A 87 -7.46 -21.56 9.42
N ASN A 88 -7.14 -22.82 9.10
CA ASN A 88 -5.86 -23.19 8.49
C ASN A 88 -5.67 -22.55 7.11
N LEU A 89 -6.73 -22.50 6.30
CA LEU A 89 -6.66 -21.83 4.99
C LEU A 89 -6.48 -20.32 5.16
N ALA A 90 -7.20 -19.69 6.08
CA ALA A 90 -7.09 -18.27 6.36
C ALA A 90 -5.69 -17.87 6.86
N THR A 91 -5.07 -18.65 7.74
CA THR A 91 -3.69 -18.40 8.19
C THR A 91 -2.68 -18.54 7.06
N THR A 92 -2.84 -19.54 6.17
CA THR A 92 -1.95 -19.69 5.00
C THR A 92 -2.04 -18.53 4.01
N ILE A 93 -3.22 -17.90 3.90
CA ILE A 93 -3.45 -16.72 3.05
C ILE A 93 -2.99 -15.42 3.74
N GLY A 94 -2.70 -15.47 5.05
CA GLY A 94 -2.27 -14.33 5.86
C GLY A 94 -3.44 -13.49 6.38
N LEU A 95 -4.63 -14.09 6.53
CA LEU A 95 -5.80 -13.41 7.08
C LEU A 95 -5.71 -13.32 8.62
N PRO A 96 -5.85 -12.13 9.22
CA PRO A 96 -5.79 -11.97 10.67
C PRO A 96 -6.93 -12.68 11.41
N GLU A 97 -6.63 -13.22 12.60
CA GLU A 97 -7.58 -13.96 13.44
C GLU A 97 -8.83 -13.12 13.80
N ALA A 98 -8.64 -11.83 14.07
CA ALA A 98 -9.70 -10.88 14.39
C ALA A 98 -10.75 -10.70 13.28
N HIS A 99 -10.44 -11.09 12.04
CA HIS A 99 -11.35 -10.95 10.90
C HIS A 99 -11.94 -12.29 10.43
N LEU A 100 -11.52 -13.43 11.00
CA LEU A 100 -11.98 -14.76 10.57
C LEU A 100 -13.51 -14.87 10.57
N ASP A 101 -14.14 -14.37 11.63
CA ASP A 101 -15.59 -14.45 11.80
C ASP A 101 -16.34 -13.66 10.71
N PHE A 102 -15.88 -12.45 10.42
CA PHE A 102 -16.42 -11.61 9.35
C PHE A 102 -16.30 -12.29 7.97
N PHE A 103 -15.14 -12.85 7.66
CA PHE A 103 -14.91 -13.51 6.37
C PHE A 103 -15.70 -14.80 6.23
N TYR A 104 -15.83 -15.58 7.31
CA TYR A 104 -16.60 -16.82 7.28
C TYR A 104 -18.11 -16.55 7.14
N LYS A 105 -18.61 -15.51 7.81
CA LYS A 105 -20.00 -15.04 7.74
C LYS A 105 -20.38 -14.53 6.34
N HIS A 106 -19.44 -13.92 5.63
CA HIS A 106 -19.68 -13.34 4.30
C HIS A 106 -19.02 -14.11 3.14
N ARG A 107 -18.58 -15.35 3.37
CA ARG A 107 -17.85 -16.16 2.39
C ARG A 107 -18.55 -16.26 1.02
N ASP A 108 -19.88 -16.37 1.02
CA ASP A 108 -20.69 -16.51 -0.20
C ASP A 108 -20.85 -15.19 -0.98
N ARG A 109 -20.51 -14.06 -0.37
CA ARG A 109 -20.54 -12.74 -1.02
C ARG A 109 -19.23 -12.38 -1.71
N PHE A 110 -18.13 -13.04 -1.34
CA PHE A 110 -16.83 -12.78 -1.93
C PHE A 110 -16.71 -13.48 -3.29
N HIS A 111 -16.45 -12.69 -4.33
CA HIS A 111 -16.13 -13.20 -5.65
C HIS A 111 -14.61 -13.36 -5.73
N TRP A 112 -14.15 -14.59 -5.89
CA TRP A 112 -12.73 -14.90 -5.99
C TRP A 112 -12.29 -14.81 -7.44
N GLU A 113 -11.56 -13.75 -7.80
CA GLU A 113 -10.92 -13.66 -9.10
C GLU A 113 -9.63 -14.48 -9.10
N VAL A 114 -9.65 -15.63 -9.78
CA VAL A 114 -8.44 -16.41 -10.03
C VAL A 114 -7.64 -15.72 -11.14
N LYS A 115 -6.66 -14.90 -10.76
CA LYS A 115 -5.70 -14.34 -11.72
C LYS A 115 -4.82 -15.46 -12.27
N LYS A 116 -5.13 -15.94 -13.48
CA LYS A 116 -4.35 -16.95 -14.23
C LYS A 116 -2.86 -16.58 -14.37
N ASP A 117 -2.55 -15.28 -14.44
CA ASP A 117 -1.19 -14.78 -14.54
C ASP A 117 -0.94 -13.70 -13.48
N ARG A 118 -0.07 -13.98 -12.49
CA ARG A 118 0.41 -12.99 -11.50
C ARG A 118 1.40 -11.98 -12.11
N LYS A 119 1.28 -11.66 -13.40
CA LYS A 119 2.19 -10.75 -14.10
C LYS A 119 1.71 -9.31 -13.94
N ILE A 120 2.22 -8.65 -12.91
CA ILE A 120 2.09 -7.20 -12.78
C ILE A 120 3.14 -6.58 -13.70
N TYR A 121 2.76 -6.27 -14.94
CA TYR A 121 3.61 -5.52 -15.84
C TYR A 121 3.53 -4.03 -15.47
N CYS A 122 4.60 -3.49 -14.90
CA CYS A 122 4.74 -2.04 -14.72
C CYS A 122 4.93 -1.37 -16.09
N THR A 123 3.84 -1.00 -16.75
CA THR A 123 3.88 -0.18 -17.96
C THR A 123 3.96 1.30 -17.57
N GLY A 124 5.16 1.75 -17.21
CA GLY A 124 5.44 3.19 -17.21
C GLY A 124 5.47 3.69 -18.65
N LYS A 125 4.45 4.44 -19.09
CA LYS A 125 4.50 5.19 -20.35
C LYS A 125 5.68 6.16 -20.26
N LYS A 126 6.70 5.96 -21.10
CA LYS A 126 7.70 7.00 -21.37
C LYS A 126 6.96 8.14 -22.05
N ARG A 127 6.79 9.28 -21.36
CA ARG A 127 6.62 10.55 -22.06
C ARG A 127 8.01 10.95 -22.52
N ASN A 128 8.25 10.96 -23.83
CA ASN A 128 9.39 11.66 -24.39
C ASN A 128 9.08 13.16 -24.23
N VAL A 129 9.85 13.84 -23.40
CA VAL A 129 9.97 15.30 -23.34
C VAL A 129 11.45 15.60 -23.47
#